data_AF-A0A9R0RBT7-F1
#
_entry.id   AF-A0A9R0RBT7-F1
#
_cell.length_a   1.000
_cell.length_b   1.000
_cell.length_c   1.000
_cell.angle_alpha   90.00
_cell.angle_beta   90.00
_cell.angle_gamma   90.00
#
_symmetry.space_group_name_H-M   'P 1'
#
loop_
_entity.id
_entity.type
_entity.pdbx_description
1 polymer ?
#
loop_
_entity_poly.entity_id
_entity_poly.type
_entity_poly.pdbx_seq_one_letter_code
_entity_poly.pdbx_strand_id
1 'polypeptide(L)'
;MAWPLLQLLLIAAPTAAGASSAMTPDGPAPWPEQFHAVLFTNLTNVSIASSGPPLRLHDLYYDWPRRRNLNLIQHQLSGDPLYDVEWNNGTTFYFDSATCRTEQFPVGVLRPGWLADGSAVYLGRETTGGFDCHVWGKAGFIVYYEDALTRRPVRWNFIDVTGIEQFVMSFEVGVVLEDDSQWQAPAHCFLDEAANKTNEDGDHVAVSNGVMDAARLFRKFAGAAAAY
;
A
#
# COMPACT_ATOMS: atom_id res chain seq x y z
N MET A 1 64.39 -34.27 41.73
CA MET A 1 63.25 -33.37 42.04
C MET A 1 62.61 -33.01 40.72
N ALA A 2 61.54 -33.71 40.35
CA ALA A 2 60.84 -33.53 39.07
C ALA A 2 59.43 -33.03 39.37
N TRP A 3 59.08 -31.88 38.80
CA TRP A 3 57.74 -31.28 38.89
C TRP A 3 57.06 -31.49 37.54
N PRO A 4 55.85 -32.09 37.45
CA PRO A 4 55.18 -32.24 36.18
C PRO A 4 54.45 -30.93 35.82
N LEU A 5 54.61 -30.51 34.56
CA LEU A 5 53.80 -29.48 33.92
C LEU A 5 52.41 -30.05 33.61
N LEU A 6 51.37 -29.44 34.18
CA LEU A 6 49.98 -29.72 33.85
C LEU A 6 49.62 -28.94 32.57
N GLN A 7 49.51 -29.64 31.44
CA GLN A 7 49.01 -29.05 30.19
C GLN A 7 47.48 -29.06 30.19
N LEU A 8 46.87 -27.88 30.19
CA LEU A 8 45.43 -27.70 30.03
C LEU A 8 45.10 -27.76 28.53
N LEU A 9 44.48 -28.86 28.07
CA LEU A 9 43.93 -28.94 26.70
C LEU A 9 42.60 -28.18 26.65
N LEU A 10 42.59 -27.02 25.99
CA LEU A 10 41.37 -26.32 25.58
C LEU A 10 40.82 -27.01 24.31
N ILE A 11 39.75 -27.79 24.48
CA ILE A 11 38.98 -28.35 23.36
C ILE A 11 38.03 -27.24 22.88
N ALA A 12 38.41 -26.55 21.80
CA ALA A 12 37.49 -25.67 21.08
C ALA A 12 36.54 -26.54 20.25
N ALA A 13 35.31 -26.74 20.72
CA ALA A 13 34.25 -27.30 19.92
C ALA A 13 33.83 -26.27 18.86
N PRO A 14 33.88 -26.59 17.55
CA PRO A 14 33.30 -25.71 16.55
C PRO A 14 31.78 -25.76 16.72
N THR A 15 31.20 -24.68 17.26
CA THR A 15 29.77 -24.42 17.09
C THR A 15 29.55 -24.17 15.61
N ALA A 16 29.18 -25.22 14.88
CA ALA A 16 28.58 -25.07 13.56
C ALA A 16 27.26 -24.34 13.77
N ALA A 17 27.28 -23.01 13.64
CA ALA A 17 26.08 -22.24 13.40
C ALA A 17 25.52 -22.77 12.08
N GLY A 18 24.49 -23.61 12.17
CA GLY A 18 23.69 -23.98 11.02
C GLY A 18 23.13 -22.69 10.46
N ALA A 19 23.77 -22.16 9.42
CA ALA A 19 23.14 -21.17 8.56
C ALA A 19 21.91 -21.87 8.00
N SER A 20 20.75 -21.60 8.60
CA SER A 20 19.48 -21.92 7.98
C SER A 20 19.51 -21.17 6.66
N SER A 21 19.80 -21.90 5.57
CA SER A 21 19.62 -21.41 4.22
C SER A 21 18.18 -20.92 4.17
N ALA A 22 17.97 -19.61 4.31
CA ALA A 22 16.66 -19.01 4.21
C ALA A 22 16.18 -19.32 2.80
N MET A 23 15.38 -20.37 2.68
CA MET A 23 14.92 -20.87 1.40
C MET A 23 14.17 -19.74 0.72
N THR A 24 14.56 -19.42 -0.51
CA THR A 24 13.83 -18.42 -1.30
C THR A 24 12.38 -18.88 -1.40
N PRO A 25 11.40 -18.04 -0.99
CA PRO A 25 10.00 -18.40 -1.05
C PRO A 25 9.54 -18.59 -2.50
N ASP A 26 8.62 -19.55 -2.70
CA ASP A 26 8.06 -19.87 -4.03
C ASP A 26 7.23 -18.70 -4.62
N GLY A 27 6.86 -17.72 -3.80
CA GLY A 27 6.12 -16.52 -4.18
C GLY A 27 5.77 -15.68 -2.95
N PRO A 28 5.20 -14.47 -3.12
CA PRO A 28 4.65 -13.69 -2.01
C PRO A 28 3.37 -14.34 -1.46
N ALA A 29 3.10 -14.16 -0.17
CA ALA A 29 1.87 -14.66 0.44
C ALA A 29 0.66 -13.86 -0.09
N PRO A 30 -0.47 -14.53 -0.38
CA PRO A 30 -1.72 -13.83 -0.65
C PRO A 30 -2.12 -12.98 0.56
N TRP A 31 -2.75 -11.84 0.30
CA TRP A 31 -3.39 -11.08 1.37
C TRP A 31 -4.54 -11.90 1.99
N PRO A 32 -4.82 -11.70 3.29
CA PRO A 32 -6.07 -12.19 3.87
C PRO A 32 -7.27 -11.59 3.16
N GLU A 33 -8.41 -12.29 3.18
CA GLU A 33 -9.65 -11.77 2.56
C GLU A 33 -10.17 -10.51 3.26
N GLN A 34 -9.88 -10.36 4.56
CA GLN A 34 -10.29 -9.21 5.36
C GLN A 34 -9.16 -8.85 6.33
N PHE A 35 -8.86 -7.56 6.46
CA PHE A 35 -7.94 -7.05 7.47
C PHE A 35 -8.14 -5.55 7.73
N HIS A 36 -7.65 -5.11 8.88
CA HIS A 36 -7.38 -3.72 9.18
C HIS A 36 -5.87 -3.50 9.26
N ALA A 37 -5.38 -2.38 8.71
CA ALA A 37 -3.98 -1.99 8.83
C ALA A 37 -3.85 -0.49 9.08
N VAL A 38 -3.02 -0.11 10.05
CA VAL A 38 -2.60 1.29 10.20
C VAL A 38 -1.35 1.50 9.36
N LEU A 39 -1.40 2.46 8.44
CA LEU A 39 -0.27 2.79 7.56
C LEU A 39 0.27 4.17 7.86
N PHE A 40 1.59 4.28 7.93
CA PHE A 40 2.27 5.56 7.76
C PHE A 40 2.65 5.75 6.30
N THR A 41 2.13 6.79 5.67
CA THR A 41 2.43 7.12 4.28
C THR A 41 3.34 8.34 4.20
N ASN A 42 4.40 8.22 3.43
CA ASN A 42 5.33 9.27 3.06
C ASN A 42 5.32 9.47 1.55
N LEU A 43 4.94 10.67 1.10
CA LEU A 43 5.03 11.07 -0.30
C LEU A 43 6.38 11.72 -0.56
N THR A 44 7.24 10.99 -1.27
CA THR A 44 8.60 11.42 -1.60
C THR A 44 8.66 12.30 -2.84
N ASN A 45 7.62 12.28 -3.69
CA ASN A 45 7.50 13.15 -4.85
C ASN A 45 6.14 13.86 -4.86
N VAL A 46 6.08 15.01 -4.20
CA VAL A 46 4.88 15.84 -4.08
C VAL A 46 4.62 16.56 -5.40
N SER A 47 4.20 15.83 -6.43
CA SER A 47 3.56 16.43 -7.59
C SER A 47 2.09 16.75 -7.27
N ILE A 48 1.49 17.64 -8.06
CA ILE A 48 0.11 18.16 -7.93
C ILE A 48 -0.95 17.03 -7.91
N ALA A 49 -0.56 15.78 -8.19
CA ALA A 49 -1.41 14.60 -8.15
C ALA A 49 -1.79 14.13 -6.73
N SER A 50 -1.17 14.66 -5.65
CA SER A 50 -1.62 14.39 -4.28
C SER A 50 -2.26 15.61 -3.65
N SER A 51 -3.55 15.51 -3.36
CA SER A 51 -4.40 16.59 -2.85
C SER A 51 -4.18 16.91 -1.36
N GLY A 52 -3.02 16.56 -0.78
CA GLY A 52 -2.79 16.78 0.65
C GLY A 52 -1.33 16.68 1.10
N PRO A 53 -1.07 16.95 2.39
CA PRO A 53 0.26 16.87 2.98
C PRO A 53 0.99 15.54 2.71
N PRO A 54 2.33 15.58 2.58
CA PRO A 54 3.14 14.42 2.21
C PRO A 54 3.18 13.31 3.27
N LEU A 55 3.02 13.67 4.54
CA LEU A 55 2.98 12.72 5.65
C LEU A 55 1.55 12.57 6.17
N ARG A 56 1.11 11.32 6.33
CA ARG A 56 -0.27 11.01 6.73
C ARG A 56 -0.38 9.59 7.29
N LEU A 57 -1.36 9.40 8.18
CA LEU A 57 -1.75 8.09 8.67
C LEU A 57 -3.00 7.61 7.93
N HIS A 58 -3.08 6.30 7.68
CA HIS A 58 -4.24 5.68 7.04
C HIS A 58 -4.72 4.56 7.94
N ASP A 59 -6.01 4.53 8.25
CA ASP A 59 -6.68 3.31 8.69
C ASP A 59 -7.21 2.62 7.42
N LEU A 60 -6.57 1.54 7.00
CA LEU A 60 -6.93 0.76 5.84
C LEU A 60 -7.84 -0.41 6.26
N TYR A 61 -9.09 -0.38 5.82
CA TYR A 61 -10.03 -1.48 5.94
C TYR A 61 -10.18 -2.16 4.57
N TYR A 62 -9.76 -3.42 4.51
CA TYR A 62 -9.84 -4.25 3.32
C TYR A 62 -10.92 -5.32 3.53
N ASP A 63 -11.93 -5.37 2.65
CA ASP A 63 -13.04 -6.33 2.72
C ASP A 63 -13.32 -6.94 1.34
N TRP A 64 -12.53 -7.96 0.97
CA TRP A 64 -12.63 -8.63 -0.33
C TRP A 64 -13.96 -9.36 -0.56
N PRO A 65 -14.55 -10.09 0.42
CA PRO A 65 -15.86 -10.72 0.23
C PRO A 65 -16.93 -9.73 -0.21
N ARG A 66 -16.88 -8.49 0.31
CA ARG A 66 -17.77 -7.39 -0.10
C ARG A 66 -17.21 -6.46 -1.17
N ARG A 67 -16.02 -6.76 -1.69
CA ARG A 67 -15.41 -6.10 -2.85
C ARG A 67 -15.21 -4.59 -2.66
N ARG A 68 -14.77 -4.21 -1.46
CA ARG A 68 -14.60 -2.82 -1.02
C ARG A 68 -13.30 -2.62 -0.25
N ASN A 69 -12.73 -1.43 -0.38
CA ASN A 69 -11.52 -1.00 0.32
C ASN A 69 -11.73 0.45 0.79
N LEU A 70 -11.35 0.77 2.02
CA LEU A 70 -11.44 2.11 2.59
C LEU A 70 -10.10 2.49 3.20
N ASN A 71 -9.50 3.58 2.73
CA ASN A 71 -8.46 4.29 3.48
C ASN A 71 -9.09 5.50 4.18
N LEU A 72 -9.07 5.52 5.51
CA LEU A 72 -9.38 6.72 6.29
C LEU A 72 -8.08 7.49 6.53
N ILE A 73 -7.91 8.59 5.82
CA ILE A 73 -6.65 9.33 5.73
C ILE A 73 -6.65 10.49 6.71
N GLN A 74 -5.76 10.43 7.69
CA GLN A 74 -5.57 11.46 8.69
C GLN A 74 -4.33 12.31 8.35
N HIS A 75 -4.56 13.61 8.16
CA HIS A 75 -3.51 14.60 8.03
C HIS A 75 -3.13 15.18 9.39
N GLN A 76 -1.86 15.53 9.56
CA GLN A 76 -1.41 16.19 10.79
C GLN A 76 -2.21 17.47 11.02
N LEU A 77 -2.76 17.62 12.23
CA LEU A 77 -3.52 18.79 12.68
C LEU A 77 -4.87 19.02 11.96
N SER A 78 -5.35 18.07 11.15
CA SER A 78 -6.72 18.11 10.62
C SER A 78 -7.69 17.41 11.57
N GLY A 79 -8.85 18.02 11.80
CA GLY A 79 -9.97 17.39 12.51
C GLY A 79 -10.92 16.63 11.58
N ASP A 80 -10.75 16.78 10.27
CA ASP A 80 -11.60 16.17 9.24
C ASP A 80 -10.73 15.21 8.40
N PRO A 81 -10.99 13.89 8.46
CA PRO A 81 -10.24 12.91 7.69
C PRO A 81 -10.75 12.85 6.25
N LEU A 82 -9.85 12.52 5.33
CA LEU A 82 -10.21 12.21 3.95
C LEU A 82 -10.56 10.73 3.84
N TYR A 83 -11.77 10.41 3.40
CA TYR A 83 -12.19 9.07 3.05
C TYR A 83 -11.80 8.78 1.62
N ASP A 84 -11.14 7.64 1.40
CA ASP A 84 -10.86 7.07 0.08
C ASP A 84 -11.52 5.69 0.02
N VAL A 85 -12.75 5.67 -0.50
CA VAL A 85 -13.58 4.46 -0.63
C VAL A 85 -13.47 3.94 -2.06
N GLU A 86 -12.96 2.73 -2.21
CA GLU A 86 -12.76 2.06 -3.49
C GLU A 86 -13.68 0.83 -3.60
N TRP A 87 -14.30 0.68 -4.77
CA TRP A 87 -15.14 -0.45 -5.11
C TRP A 87 -14.50 -1.29 -6.23
N ASN A 88 -14.74 -2.59 -6.22
CA ASN A 88 -14.18 -3.48 -7.24
C ASN A 88 -14.75 -3.25 -8.66
N ASN A 89 -15.82 -2.46 -8.81
CA ASN A 89 -16.27 -2.01 -10.13
C ASN A 89 -15.37 -0.91 -10.72
N GLY A 90 -14.33 -0.49 -9.99
CA GLY A 90 -13.39 0.55 -10.37
C GLY A 90 -13.78 1.95 -9.90
N THR A 91 -14.93 2.14 -9.29
CA THR A 91 -15.32 3.46 -8.76
C THR A 91 -14.60 3.73 -7.45
N THR A 92 -13.98 4.90 -7.35
CA THR A 92 -13.37 5.40 -6.12
C THR A 92 -13.93 6.77 -5.79
N PHE A 93 -14.25 7.00 -4.52
CA PHE A 93 -14.64 8.29 -3.98
C PHE A 93 -13.60 8.78 -2.99
N TYR A 94 -13.10 9.98 -3.22
CA TYR A 94 -12.30 10.75 -2.26
C TYR A 94 -13.18 11.84 -1.69
N PHE A 95 -13.48 11.85 -0.39
CA PHE A 95 -14.33 12.88 0.20
C PHE A 95 -13.99 13.19 1.65
N ASP A 96 -14.32 14.40 2.06
CA ASP A 96 -14.31 14.86 3.45
C ASP A 96 -15.66 15.53 3.78
N SER A 97 -15.74 16.33 4.85
CA SER A 97 -16.99 16.99 5.21
C SER A 97 -17.45 18.04 4.19
N ALA A 98 -16.56 18.55 3.34
CA ALA A 98 -16.79 19.70 2.48
C ALA A 98 -16.64 19.39 0.98
N THR A 99 -15.82 18.43 0.61
CA THR A 99 -15.39 18.17 -0.76
C THR A 99 -15.57 16.71 -1.14
N CYS A 100 -15.81 16.49 -2.44
CA CYS A 100 -15.81 15.15 -3.00
C CYS A 100 -15.23 15.14 -4.41
N ARG A 101 -14.47 14.09 -4.72
CA ARG A 101 -13.94 13.76 -6.04
C ARG A 101 -14.21 12.29 -6.32
N THR A 102 -14.79 12.03 -7.49
CA THR A 102 -15.01 10.65 -7.98
C THR A 102 -13.99 10.33 -9.04
N GLU A 103 -13.37 9.15 -8.95
CA GLU A 103 -12.43 8.64 -9.94
C GLU A 103 -12.80 7.22 -10.39
N GLN A 104 -12.24 6.82 -11.54
CA GLN A 104 -12.43 5.51 -12.13
C GLN A 104 -11.08 4.83 -12.32
N PHE A 105 -10.89 3.73 -11.59
CA PHE A 105 -9.72 2.87 -11.59
C PHE A 105 -10.10 1.50 -12.17
N PRO A 106 -9.76 1.20 -13.43
CA PRO A 106 -10.16 -0.07 -14.06
C PRO A 106 -9.72 -1.35 -13.33
N VAL A 107 -8.68 -1.26 -12.48
CA VAL A 107 -8.22 -2.35 -11.62
C VAL A 107 -9.22 -2.69 -10.51
N GLY A 108 -9.96 -1.71 -10.00
CA GLY A 108 -10.76 -1.85 -8.78
C GLY A 108 -9.91 -2.21 -7.56
N VAL A 109 -10.54 -2.88 -6.60
CA VAL A 109 -9.89 -3.37 -5.39
C VAL A 109 -8.94 -4.52 -5.74
N LEU A 110 -7.70 -4.46 -5.27
CA LEU A 110 -6.72 -5.52 -5.47
C LEU A 110 -7.21 -6.83 -4.83
N ARG A 111 -7.24 -7.92 -5.60
CA ARG A 111 -7.59 -9.27 -5.08
C ARG A 111 -6.54 -9.80 -4.11
N PRO A 112 -6.86 -10.75 -3.21
CA PRO A 112 -5.91 -11.36 -2.30
C PRO A 112 -4.59 -11.84 -2.95
N GLY A 113 -4.69 -12.49 -4.11
CA GLY A 113 -3.54 -13.02 -4.86
C GLY A 113 -2.88 -12.03 -5.82
N TRP A 114 -3.09 -10.71 -5.69
CA TRP A 114 -2.61 -9.74 -6.68
C TRP A 114 -1.08 -9.70 -6.81
N LEU A 115 -0.31 -10.10 -5.79
CA LEU A 115 1.14 -10.28 -5.89
C LEU A 115 1.54 -11.72 -6.25
N ALA A 116 0.73 -12.70 -5.84
CA ALA A 116 1.05 -14.13 -5.92
C ALA A 116 0.72 -14.77 -7.27
N ASP A 117 0.21 -14.02 -8.24
CA ASP A 117 -0.20 -14.50 -9.56
C ASP A 117 0.95 -14.84 -10.53
N GLY A 118 2.18 -14.93 -10.03
CA GLY A 118 3.36 -15.30 -10.80
C GLY A 118 4.03 -14.16 -11.58
N SER A 119 3.50 -12.94 -11.53
CA SER A 119 4.12 -11.78 -12.17
C SER A 119 5.03 -10.95 -11.25
N ALA A 120 5.07 -11.28 -9.95
CA ALA A 120 6.03 -10.70 -9.02
C ALA A 120 7.43 -11.28 -9.21
N VAL A 121 8.44 -10.42 -9.13
CA VAL A 121 9.86 -10.77 -9.26
C VAL A 121 10.50 -10.68 -7.88
N TYR A 122 11.17 -11.74 -7.43
CA TYR A 122 11.93 -11.70 -6.18
C TYR A 122 13.17 -10.81 -6.33
N LEU A 123 13.31 -9.82 -5.47
CA LEU A 123 14.41 -8.85 -5.49
C LEU A 123 15.47 -9.13 -4.41
N GLY A 124 15.20 -10.05 -3.48
CA GLY A 124 16.13 -10.44 -2.42
C GLY A 124 15.57 -10.19 -1.01
N ARG A 125 16.48 -9.97 -0.06
CA ARG A 125 16.15 -9.64 1.33
C ARG A 125 16.61 -8.23 1.68
N GLU A 126 15.84 -7.54 2.49
CA GLU A 126 16.19 -6.22 3.01
C GLU A 126 15.61 -6.03 4.42
N THR A 127 16.30 -5.28 5.27
CA THR A 127 15.78 -4.90 6.59
C THR A 127 15.08 -3.54 6.52
N THR A 128 13.80 -3.47 6.89
CA THR A 128 13.04 -2.21 6.94
C THR A 128 12.05 -2.21 8.10
N GLY A 129 11.88 -1.07 8.78
CA GLY A 129 10.98 -0.96 9.93
C GLY A 129 11.30 -1.91 11.10
N GLY A 130 12.53 -2.42 11.19
CA GLY A 130 12.92 -3.43 12.17
C GLY A 130 12.61 -4.89 11.78
N PHE A 131 12.08 -5.13 10.57
CA PHE A 131 11.78 -6.46 10.04
C PHE A 131 12.81 -6.87 8.98
N ASP A 132 13.17 -8.14 8.96
CA ASP A 132 13.91 -8.76 7.87
C ASP A 132 12.89 -9.25 6.83
N CYS A 133 12.89 -8.67 5.64
CA CYS A 133 11.83 -8.83 4.66
C CYS A 133 12.32 -9.56 3.41
N HIS A 134 11.44 -10.39 2.85
CA HIS A 134 11.48 -10.72 1.42
C HIS A 134 10.99 -9.51 0.63
N VAL A 135 11.68 -9.18 -0.46
CA VAL A 135 11.36 -8.04 -1.32
C VAL A 135 10.90 -8.53 -2.69
N TRP A 136 9.77 -8.00 -3.14
CA TRP A 136 9.12 -8.36 -4.39
C TRP A 136 8.87 -7.14 -5.26
N GLY A 137 9.25 -7.20 -6.54
CA GLY A 137 8.93 -6.18 -7.53
C GLY A 137 7.74 -6.60 -8.38
N LYS A 138 6.81 -5.69 -8.69
CA LYS A 138 5.72 -5.96 -9.66
C LYS A 138 5.52 -4.76 -10.59
N ALA A 139 5.28 -5.06 -11.86
CA ALA A 139 4.96 -4.10 -12.92
C ALA A 139 5.93 -2.93 -13.11
N GLY A 140 7.15 -3.01 -12.57
CA GLY A 140 8.20 -2.00 -12.72
C GLY A 140 7.99 -0.72 -11.90
N PHE A 141 6.98 -0.65 -11.05
CA PHE A 141 6.75 0.51 -10.17
C PHE A 141 6.25 0.15 -8.76
N ILE A 142 6.01 -1.14 -8.48
CA ILE A 142 5.61 -1.62 -7.15
C ILE A 142 6.80 -2.37 -6.54
N VAL A 143 7.16 -2.01 -5.32
CA VAL A 143 8.10 -2.76 -4.49
C VAL A 143 7.41 -3.12 -3.18
N TYR A 144 7.27 -4.42 -2.90
CA TYR A 144 6.54 -4.95 -1.76
C TYR A 144 7.48 -5.69 -0.81
N TYR A 145 7.37 -5.37 0.47
CA TYR A 145 8.16 -5.92 1.56
C TYR A 145 7.27 -6.80 2.43
N GLU A 146 7.67 -8.04 2.55
CA GLU A 146 6.97 -9.08 3.28
C GLU A 146 7.88 -9.59 4.40
N ASP A 147 7.43 -9.57 5.65
CA ASP A 147 8.21 -10.11 6.78
C ASP A 147 8.60 -11.56 6.49
N ALA A 148 9.89 -11.87 6.52
CA ALA A 148 10.38 -13.20 6.21
C ALA A 148 9.97 -14.25 7.24
N LEU A 149 9.66 -13.84 8.48
CA LEU A 149 9.22 -14.76 9.51
C LEU A 149 7.72 -15.02 9.44
N THR A 150 6.90 -13.96 9.44
CA THR A 150 5.44 -14.08 9.53
C THR A 150 4.71 -13.99 8.21
N ARG A 151 5.40 -13.63 7.12
CA ARG A 151 4.86 -13.45 5.77
C ARG A 151 3.82 -12.33 5.67
N ARG A 152 3.72 -11.48 6.68
CA ARG A 152 2.80 -10.34 6.68
C ARG A 152 3.34 -9.16 5.86
N PRO A 153 2.48 -8.27 5.34
CA PRO A 153 2.92 -7.04 4.73
C PRO A 153 3.66 -6.15 5.75
N VAL A 154 4.79 -5.56 5.34
CA VAL A 154 5.58 -4.62 6.16
C VAL A 154 5.62 -3.24 5.52
N ARG A 155 5.79 -3.19 4.20
CA ARG A 155 5.90 -1.94 3.45
C ARG A 155 5.53 -2.19 1.99
N TRP A 156 4.96 -1.20 1.33
CA TRP A 156 4.91 -1.17 -0.12
C TRP A 156 5.21 0.23 -0.64
N ASN A 157 5.97 0.27 -1.73
CA ASN A 157 6.34 1.49 -2.41
C ASN A 157 5.75 1.50 -3.80
N PHE A 158 5.13 2.62 -4.15
CA PHE A 158 4.76 2.96 -5.52
C PHE A 158 5.78 4.00 -6.01
N ILE A 159 6.86 3.50 -6.63
CA ILE A 159 8.07 4.29 -6.99
C ILE A 159 7.91 5.10 -8.28
N ASP A 160 6.68 5.44 -8.66
CA ASP A 160 6.37 6.24 -9.84
C ASP A 160 6.51 7.76 -9.57
N VAL A 161 5.86 8.58 -10.41
CA VAL A 161 5.88 10.05 -10.33
C VAL A 161 5.37 10.61 -9.01
N THR A 162 4.62 9.84 -8.22
CA THR A 162 4.11 10.26 -6.90
C THR A 162 5.01 9.83 -5.74
N GLY A 163 5.86 8.81 -5.95
CA GLY A 163 6.81 8.34 -4.95
C GLY A 163 6.16 8.02 -3.60
N ILE A 164 5.16 7.15 -3.59
CA ILE A 164 4.43 6.80 -2.36
C ILE A 164 5.18 5.68 -1.65
N GLU A 165 5.52 5.91 -0.38
CA GLU A 165 6.03 4.87 0.51
C GLU A 165 5.04 4.66 1.65
N GLN A 166 4.50 3.45 1.80
CA GLN A 166 3.57 3.11 2.87
C GLN A 166 4.17 2.05 3.76
N PHE A 167 4.30 2.38 5.04
CA PHE A 167 4.79 1.50 6.09
C PHE A 167 3.64 0.98 6.92
N VAL A 168 3.57 -0.33 7.13
CA VAL A 168 2.54 -0.99 7.92
C VAL A 168 2.93 -0.90 9.40
N MET A 169 2.20 -0.11 10.17
CA MET A 169 2.41 0.07 11.61
C MET A 169 1.71 -1.03 12.43
N SER A 170 0.50 -1.40 12.04
CA SER A 170 -0.25 -2.54 12.58
C SER A 170 -0.94 -3.30 11.45
N PHE A 171 -1.18 -4.59 11.67
CA PHE A 171 -1.84 -5.47 10.71
C PHE A 171 -2.68 -6.51 11.43
N GLU A 172 -4.00 -6.41 11.32
CA GLU A 172 -4.97 -7.19 12.07
C GLU A 172 -5.87 -7.97 11.11
N VAL A 173 -5.61 -9.28 11.01
CA VAL A 173 -6.33 -10.17 10.10
C VAL A 173 -7.76 -10.41 10.60
N GLY A 174 -8.73 -10.36 9.68
CA GLY A 174 -10.14 -10.64 9.95
C GLY A 174 -10.92 -9.48 10.56
N VAL A 175 -10.28 -8.34 10.83
CA VAL A 175 -10.96 -7.13 11.28
C VAL A 175 -11.74 -6.54 10.11
N VAL A 176 -12.99 -6.17 10.37
CA VAL A 176 -13.92 -5.57 9.40
C VAL A 176 -14.51 -4.33 10.04
N LEU A 177 -14.69 -3.27 9.25
CA LEU A 177 -15.43 -2.09 9.69
C LEU A 177 -16.93 -2.42 9.75
N GLU A 178 -17.47 -2.48 10.96
CA GLU A 178 -18.85 -2.92 11.21
C GLU A 178 -19.89 -1.91 10.72
N ASP A 179 -19.58 -0.62 10.79
CA ASP A 179 -20.49 0.44 10.36
C ASP A 179 -20.47 0.58 8.83
N ASP A 180 -21.46 -0.04 8.19
CA ASP A 180 -21.64 0.03 6.75
C ASP A 180 -21.83 1.46 6.21
N SER A 181 -22.23 2.42 7.06
CA SER A 181 -22.41 3.82 6.64
C SER A 181 -21.08 4.50 6.29
N GLN A 182 -19.97 4.09 6.92
CA GLN A 182 -18.64 4.63 6.65
C GLN A 182 -18.11 4.26 5.25
N TRP A 183 -18.71 3.25 4.61
CA TRP A 183 -18.38 2.84 3.25
C TRP A 183 -19.18 3.62 2.20
N GLN A 184 -20.14 4.44 2.59
CA GLN A 184 -21.01 5.15 1.65
C GLN A 184 -20.47 6.55 1.38
N ALA A 185 -20.32 6.87 0.09
CA ALA A 185 -20.07 8.24 -0.31
C ALA A 185 -21.26 9.13 0.09
N PRO A 186 -21.04 10.33 0.64
CA PRO A 186 -22.11 11.23 1.05
C PRO A 186 -22.88 11.78 -0.15
N ALA A 187 -24.10 12.27 0.10
CA ALA A 187 -24.98 12.77 -0.97
C ALA A 187 -24.35 13.87 -1.85
N HIS A 188 -23.46 14.69 -1.27
CA HIS A 188 -22.80 15.77 -2.01
C HIS A 188 -21.83 15.26 -3.10
N CYS A 189 -21.39 14.00 -3.04
CA CYS A 189 -20.62 13.34 -4.10
C CYS A 189 -21.40 13.09 -5.38
N PHE A 190 -22.74 13.15 -5.31
CA PHE A 190 -23.64 12.85 -6.43
C PHE A 190 -24.36 14.10 -6.95
N LEU A 191 -24.01 15.28 -6.44
CA LEU A 191 -24.56 16.54 -6.95
C LEU A 191 -23.83 16.90 -8.24
N ASP A 192 -24.59 17.12 -9.31
CA ASP A 192 -24.02 17.52 -10.60
C ASP A 192 -23.31 18.88 -10.49
N GLU A 193 -22.06 18.97 -10.98
CA GLU A 193 -21.40 20.26 -11.26
C GLU A 193 -22.19 21.16 -12.23
N ALA A 194 -23.26 20.62 -12.85
CA ALA A 194 -24.20 21.36 -13.69
C ALA A 194 -24.95 22.47 -12.95
N ALA A 195 -25.05 22.42 -11.61
CA ALA A 195 -25.66 23.50 -10.83
C ALA A 195 -24.77 24.76 -10.71
N ASN A 196 -23.49 24.69 -11.08
CA ASN A 196 -22.53 25.79 -10.95
C ASN A 196 -22.03 26.34 -12.31
N LYS A 197 -22.62 25.89 -13.43
CA LYS A 197 -22.30 26.37 -14.80
C LYS A 197 -23.25 27.45 -15.32
N THR A 198 -23.88 28.22 -14.43
CA THR A 198 -24.47 29.50 -14.82
C THR A 198 -23.48 30.61 -14.52
N ASN A 199 -22.86 31.12 -15.59
CA ASN A 199 -21.96 32.27 -15.69
C ASN A 199 -20.47 31.94 -15.56
N GLU A 200 -19.86 31.45 -16.63
CA GLU A 200 -18.72 32.14 -17.27
C GLU A 200 -18.40 31.48 -18.62
N ASP A 201 -18.47 32.32 -19.65
CA ASP A 201 -18.14 32.03 -21.05
C ASP A 201 -16.63 32.05 -21.23
N GLY A 202 -16.09 31.04 -21.92
CA GLY A 202 -14.80 31.04 -22.58
C GLY A 202 -13.53 31.03 -21.71
N ASP A 203 -12.95 29.86 -21.48
CA ASP A 203 -11.54 29.66 -21.82
C ASP A 203 -11.17 28.18 -22.02
N HIS A 204 -10.25 27.95 -22.95
CA HIS A 204 -9.68 26.64 -23.22
C HIS A 204 -8.89 26.15 -22.00
N VAL A 205 -9.43 25.18 -21.26
CA VAL A 205 -8.71 24.54 -20.15
C VAL A 205 -7.50 23.79 -20.69
N ALA A 206 -6.31 24.35 -20.50
CA ALA A 206 -5.06 23.63 -20.61
C ALA A 206 -5.09 22.45 -19.63
N VAL A 207 -5.13 21.22 -20.17
CA VAL A 207 -4.98 20.00 -19.39
C VAL A 207 -3.63 20.07 -18.68
N SER A 208 -3.67 20.22 -17.35
CA SER A 208 -2.46 20.38 -16.56
C SER A 208 -1.68 19.07 -16.49
N ASN A 209 -0.35 19.17 -16.37
CA ASN A 209 0.56 18.02 -16.32
C ASN A 209 0.18 17.00 -15.22
N GLY A 210 -0.47 17.43 -14.13
CA GLY A 210 -0.90 16.54 -13.04
C GLY A 210 -2.01 15.56 -13.43
N VAL A 211 -2.94 15.95 -14.30
CA VAL A 211 -4.00 15.06 -14.82
C VAL A 211 -3.40 13.97 -15.72
N MET A 212 -2.36 14.34 -16.48
CA MET A 212 -1.63 13.40 -17.33
C MET A 212 -0.81 12.39 -16.54
N ASP A 213 -0.27 12.79 -15.38
CA ASP A 213 0.49 11.93 -14.48
C ASP A 213 -0.41 10.91 -13.76
N ALA A 214 -1.58 11.33 -13.27
CA ALA A 214 -2.60 10.42 -12.74
C ALA A 214 -3.11 9.43 -13.82
N ALA A 215 -3.41 9.91 -15.03
CA ALA A 215 -3.81 9.04 -16.14
C ALA A 215 -2.71 8.05 -16.59
N ARG A 216 -1.43 8.38 -16.36
CA ARG A 216 -0.29 7.49 -16.62
C ARG A 216 -0.12 6.46 -15.52
N LEU A 217 -0.36 6.85 -14.26
CA LEU A 217 -0.47 5.97 -13.10
C LEU A 217 -1.53 4.89 -13.34
N PHE A 218 -2.73 5.31 -13.76
CA PHE A 218 -3.87 4.42 -13.97
C PHE A 218 -3.62 3.42 -15.09
N ARG A 219 -2.96 3.82 -16.18
CA ARG A 219 -2.57 2.87 -17.24
C ARG A 219 -1.56 1.83 -16.76
N LYS A 220 -0.63 2.21 -15.87
CA LYS A 220 0.35 1.27 -15.30
C LYS A 220 -0.29 0.30 -14.30
N PHE A 221 -1.14 0.78 -13.40
CA PHE A 221 -1.88 -0.09 -12.48
C PHE A 221 -2.87 -0.98 -13.21
N ALA A 222 -3.64 -0.44 -14.16
CA ALA A 222 -4.52 -1.24 -15.00
C ALA A 222 -3.74 -2.28 -15.80
N GLY A 223 -2.53 -2.01 -16.27
CA GLY A 223 -1.67 -3.02 -16.93
C GLY A 223 -1.03 -4.03 -15.96
N ALA A 224 -0.64 -3.60 -14.76
CA ALA A 224 -0.10 -4.45 -13.69
C ALA A 224 -1.14 -5.44 -13.15
N ALA A 225 -2.39 -4.96 -13.11
CA ALA A 225 -3.58 -5.73 -12.86
C ALA A 225 -3.90 -6.57 -14.09
N ALA A 226 -4.25 -5.99 -15.24
CA ALA A 226 -4.71 -6.68 -16.44
C ALA A 226 -3.72 -7.63 -17.13
N ALA A 227 -2.51 -7.84 -16.58
CA ALA A 227 -1.81 -9.11 -16.74
C ALA A 227 -2.57 -10.21 -15.97
N TYR A 228 -3.81 -10.45 -16.40
CA TYR A 228 -4.76 -11.45 -15.94
C TYR A 228 -5.06 -12.41 -17.10
#